data_AF-A0A948MNW4-F1
#
_entry.id   AF-A0A948MNW4-F1
#
_cell.length_a   1.000
_cell.length_b   1.000
_cell.length_c   1.000
_cell.angle_alpha   90.00
_cell.angle_beta   90.00
_cell.angle_gamma   90.00
#
_symmetry.space_group_name_H-M   'P 1'
#
loop_
_entity.id
_entity.type
_entity.pdbx_description
1 polymer ?
#
loop_
_entity_poly.entity_id
_entity_poly.type
_entity_poly.pdbx_seq_one_letter_code
_entity_poly.pdbx_strand_id
1 'polypeptide(L)' 'REETDTLGGLVFMLAGRVPARGEVVRHETGIEFEVTDVDPRRIKRLRVRNLPQSEQATAPEDTGA' A
#
# COMPACT_ATOMS: atom_id res chain seq x y z
N ARG A 1 -4.91 -7.78 20.44
CA ARG A 1 -4.16 -7.60 19.18
C ARG A 1 -5.20 -7.21 18.16
N GLU A 2 -5.23 -5.96 17.71
CA GLU A 2 -6.24 -5.53 16.75
C GLU A 2 -5.97 -6.20 15.40
N GLU A 3 -6.87 -7.11 15.03
CA GLU A 3 -7.07 -7.57 13.66
C GLU A 3 -7.38 -6.33 12.83
N THR A 4 -6.36 -5.83 12.14
CA THR A 4 -6.55 -4.66 11.31
C THR A 4 -6.85 -5.14 9.91
N ASP A 5 -8.12 -5.13 9.55
CA ASP A 5 -8.61 -5.69 8.27
C ASP A 5 -8.33 -4.79 7.07
N THR A 6 -7.65 -3.65 7.28
CA THR A 6 -7.40 -2.65 6.24
C THR A 6 -5.94 -2.18 6.21
N LEU A 7 -5.46 -1.87 5.00
CA LEU A 7 -4.13 -1.27 4.82
C LEU A 7 -3.99 0.07 5.54
N GLY A 8 -5.06 0.87 5.60
CA GLY A 8 -5.04 2.17 6.29
C GLY A 8 -4.77 2.03 7.78
N GLY A 9 -5.41 1.06 8.43
CA GLY A 9 -5.14 0.77 9.84
C GLY A 9 -3.73 0.21 10.06
N LEU A 10 -3.23 -0.66 9.18
CA LEU A 10 -1.84 -1.14 9.24
C LEU A 10 -0.85 0.03 9.20
N VAL A 11 -1.00 0.93 8.23
CA VAL A 11 -0.13 2.10 8.09
C VAL A 11 -0.23 3.03 9.31
N PHE A 12 -1.43 3.22 9.86
CA PHE A 12 -1.63 3.98 11.11
C PHE A 12 -0.89 3.36 12.29
N MET A 13 -0.98 2.03 12.47
CA MET A 13 -0.27 1.33 13.54
C MET A 13 1.25 1.45 13.40
N LEU A 14 1.77 1.30 12.18
CA LEU A 14 3.20 1.44 11.91
C LEU A 14 3.71 2.86 12.18
N ALA A 15 2.89 3.88 11.89
CA ALA A 15 3.27 5.29 12.08
C ALA A 15 2.96 5.83 13.49
N GLY A 16 2.05 5.20 14.24
CA GLY A 16 1.55 5.68 15.54
C GLY A 16 0.69 6.96 15.47
N ARG A 17 0.35 7.43 14.27
CA ARG A 17 -0.46 8.63 13.99
C ARG A 17 -1.05 8.55 12.58
N VAL A 18 -1.91 9.51 12.23
CA VAL A 18 -2.32 9.71 10.83
C VAL A 18 -1.14 10.32 10.06
N PRO A 19 -0.55 9.64 9.05
CA PRO A 19 0.56 10.18 8.29
C PRO A 19 0.10 11.29 7.33
N ALA A 20 1.00 12.22 7.01
CA ALA A 20 0.70 13.32 6.11
C ALA A 20 0.67 12.85 4.63
N ARG A 21 -0.02 13.61 3.77
CA ARG A 21 0.07 13.40 2.32
C ARG A 21 1.53 13.51 1.86
N GLY A 22 1.98 12.54 1.07
CA GLY A 22 3.35 12.43 0.56
C GLY A 22 4.30 11.69 1.51
N GLU A 23 3.87 11.38 2.73
CA GLU A 23 4.68 10.60 3.67
C GLU A 23 4.79 9.14 3.20
N VAL A 24 5.97 8.55 3.40
CA VAL A 24 6.27 7.15 3.08
C VAL A 24 6.54 6.38 4.37
N VAL A 25 5.69 5.39 4.64
CA VAL A 25 5.82 4.48 5.79
C VAL A 25 6.40 3.16 5.29
N ARG A 26 7.49 2.69 5.90
CA ARG A 26 8.20 1.48 5.51
C ARG A 26 7.85 0.31 6.42
N HIS A 27 7.56 -0.84 5.81
CA HIS A 27 7.41 -2.09 6.52
C HIS A 27 8.75 -2.84 6.55
N GLU A 28 8.97 -3.67 7.57
CA GLU A 28 10.20 -4.47 7.75
C GLU A 28 10.49 -5.43 6.59
N THR A 29 9.48 -5.80 5.82
CA THR A 29 9.61 -6.63 4.62
C THR A 29 10.15 -5.88 3.40
N GLY A 30 10.34 -4.56 3.49
CA GLY A 30 10.79 -3.69 2.39
C GLY A 30 9.68 -3.07 1.56
N ILE A 31 8.41 -3.38 1.85
CA ILE A 31 7.24 -2.74 1.23
C ILE A 31 7.16 -1.28 1.71
N GLU A 32 6.88 -0.38 0.79
CA GLU A 32 6.68 1.05 1.09
C GLU A 32 5.23 1.47 0.82
N PHE A 33 4.65 2.20 1.77
CA PHE A 33 3.31 2.79 1.68
C PHE A 33 3.42 4.31 1.58
N GLU A 34 3.12 4.86 0.41
CA GLU A 34 3.07 6.30 0.17
C GLU A 34 1.62 6.79 0.34
N VAL A 35 1.42 7.77 1.22
CA VAL A 35 0.10 8.40 1.41
C VAL A 35 -0.17 9.36 0.26
N THR A 36 -1.06 8.97 -0.65
CA THR A 36 -1.41 9.79 -1.81
C THR A 36 -2.67 10.61 -1.60
N ASP A 37 -3.47 10.31 -0.58
CA ASP A 37 -4.66 11.07 -0.21
C ASP A 37 -5.06 10.79 1.25
N VAL A 38 -5.33 11.85 2.00
CA VAL A 38 -5.62 11.80 3.44
C VAL A 38 -6.59 12.91 3.82
N ASP A 39 -7.42 12.67 4.83
CA ASP A 39 -8.17 13.69 5.54
C ASP A 39 -7.74 13.77 7.01
N PRO A 40 -8.22 14.74 7.82
CA PRO A 40 -7.73 14.92 9.19
C PRO A 40 -7.88 13.70 10.11
N ARG A 41 -8.71 12.70 9.74
CA ARG A 41 -8.99 11.53 10.59
C ARG A 41 -8.58 10.20 9.97
N ARG A 42 -8.44 10.11 8.64
CA ARG A 42 -8.18 8.83 7.96
C ARG A 42 -7.39 8.96 6.67
N ILE A 43 -6.67 7.88 6.37
CA ILE A 43 -6.03 7.65 5.07
C ILE A 43 -7.11 7.26 4.05
N LYS A 44 -7.15 7.94 2.91
CA LYS A 44 -8.10 7.66 1.83
C LYS A 44 -7.48 6.80 0.73
N ARG A 45 -6.24 7.09 0.35
CA ARG A 45 -5.52 6.36 -0.71
C ARG A 45 -4.05 6.19 -0.37
N LEU A 46 -3.56 4.98 -0.66
CA LEU A 46 -2.17 4.59 -0.54
C LEU A 46 -1.66 4.16 -1.92
N ARG A 47 -0.40 4.48 -2.20
CA ARG A 47 0.37 3.81 -3.26
C ARG A 47 1.33 2.86 -2.58
N VAL A 48 1.28 1.59 -2.98
CA VAL A 48 2.19 0.56 -2.48
C VAL A 48 3.33 0.38 -3.49
N ARG A 49 4.56 0.37 -3.00
CA ARG A 49 5.78 0.17 -3.80
C ARG A 49 6.58 -1.02 -3.24
N ASN A 50 7.50 -1.54 -4.05
CA ASN A 50 8.33 -2.69 -3.72
C ASN A 50 7.52 -3.95 -3.36
N LEU A 51 6.36 -4.11 -4.00
CA LEU A 51 5.64 -5.38 -3.93
C LEU A 51 6.51 -6.47 -4.57
N PRO A 52 6.57 -7.69 -3.99
CA PRO A 52 7.19 -8.81 -4.66
C PRO A 52 6.52 -9.00 -6.01
N GLN A 53 7.32 -9.25 -7.07
CA GLN A 53 6.77 -9.53 -8.39
C GLN A 53 5.84 -10.73 -8.29
N SER A 54 4.55 -10.51 -8.52
CA SER A 54 3.60 -11.60 -8.68
C SER A 54 3.84 -12.22 -10.05
N GLU A 55 4.16 -13.51 -10.12
CA GLU A 55 4.46 -14.25 -11.38
C GLU A 55 3.28 -14.32 -12.38
N GLN A 56 2.20 -13.55 -12.22
CA GLN A 56 1.02 -13.64 -13.07
C GLN A 56 0.61 -12.28 -13.65
N ALA A 57 1.12 -12.02 -14.84
CA ALA A 57 0.44 -11.25 -15.90
C ALA A 57 1.12 -11.48 -17.26
N THR A 58 1.43 -12.73 -17.63
CA THR A 58 1.63 -13.09 -19.04
C THR A 58 0.31 -13.65 -19.56
N ALA A 59 -0.59 -12.77 -20.01
CA ALA A 59 -1.66 -13.22 -20.89
C ALA A 59 -1.00 -13.62 -22.23
N PRO A 60 -1.24 -14.83 -22.77
CA PRO A 60 -0.70 -15.20 -24.06
C PRO A 60 -1.27 -14.25 -25.12
N GLU A 61 -0.35 -13.64 -25.85
CA GLU A 61 -0.63 -12.81 -27.02
C GLU A 61 -1.45 -13.62 -28.02
N ASP A 62 -2.59 -13.06 -28.41
CA ASP A 62 -3.50 -13.58 -29.43
C ASP A 62 -2.75 -13.68 -30.77
N THR A 63 -2.10 -14.82 -31.02
CA THR A 63 -1.55 -15.15 -32.34
C THR A 63 -2.66 -15.77 -33.17
N GLY A 64 -3.36 -14.92 -33.91
CA GLY A 64 -4.40 -15.29 -34.86
C GLY A 64 -4.44 -14.32 -36.03
N ALA A 65 -3.45 -14.41 -36.92
CA ALA A 65 -3.50 -13.87 -38.28
C ALA A 65 -2.76 -14.84 -39.22
#